data_AF-A0A3N6A781-F1
#
_entry.id   AF-A0A3N6A781-F1
#
_cell.length_a   1.000
_cell.length_b   1.000
_cell.length_c   1.000
_cell.angle_alpha   90.00
_cell.angle_beta   90.00
_cell.angle_gamma   90.00
#
_symmetry.space_group_name_H-M   'P 1'
#
loop_
_entity.id
_entity.type
_entity.pdbx_description
1 polymer ?
#
loop_
_entity_poly.entity_id
_entity_poly.type
_entity_poly.pdbx_seq_one_letter_code
_entity_poly.pdbx_strand_id
1 'polypeptide(L)'
;FENAWRLRETLARRRVEQELALAASIQQGLFPSALPAWPGYELAAFNRPASQVGGDYYDAIPAADGSLAGPCLLCVADVSGKGLPASLLMSTIQATLRALHGRTPSLLDLVEETNALLFATTPGNKYATAILARIDPASGIGSYVNAGHTRGLLVRAGGAVEALEPCGPPIGLLRGIGWDEKRIELGPGDRLALFSDGVTEAWNVAEDEFGEERVMDTLRSAGPASAAELAVARVVAAIDAFAGPAPQHDDITIMLLARR
;
A
#
# COMPACT_ATOMS: atom_id res chain seq x y z
N PHE A 1 -10.54 -4.35 48.41
CA PHE A 1 -10.99 -5.16 47.26
C PHE A 1 -10.90 -4.39 45.94
N GLU A 2 -11.43 -3.16 45.87
CA GLU A 2 -11.39 -2.31 44.67
C GLU A 2 -9.97 -1.98 44.16
N ASN A 3 -9.01 -1.66 45.05
CA ASN A 3 -7.62 -1.40 44.66
C ASN A 3 -6.90 -2.62 44.06
N ALA A 4 -7.23 -3.83 44.52
CA ALA A 4 -6.63 -5.06 43.99
C ALA A 4 -7.18 -5.41 42.59
N TRP A 5 -8.44 -5.08 42.33
CA TRP A 5 -9.05 -5.24 41.02
C TRP A 5 -8.50 -4.23 40.01
N ARG A 6 -8.45 -2.94 40.36
CA ARG A 6 -7.84 -1.88 39.52
C ARG A 6 -6.37 -2.17 39.20
N LEU A 7 -5.61 -2.70 40.17
CA LEU A 7 -4.22 -3.11 39.95
C LEU A 7 -4.12 -4.28 38.96
N ARG A 8 -4.96 -5.31 39.09
CA ARG A 8 -4.99 -6.44 38.15
C ARG A 8 -5.37 -5.98 36.73
N GLU A 9 -6.36 -5.11 36.60
CA GLU A 9 -6.78 -4.55 35.32
C GLU A 9 -5.65 -3.72 34.67
N THR A 10 -4.96 -2.89 35.46
CA THR A 10 -3.81 -2.11 34.99
C THR A 10 -2.67 -3.02 34.52
N LEU A 11 -2.35 -4.07 35.27
CA LEU A 11 -1.31 -5.03 34.90
C LEU A 11 -1.67 -5.83 33.65
N ALA A 12 -2.93 -6.24 33.51
CA ALA A 12 -3.43 -6.92 32.31
C ALA A 12 -3.35 -6.01 31.07
N ARG A 13 -3.79 -4.76 31.20
CA ARG A 13 -3.71 -3.78 30.12
C ARG A 13 -2.27 -3.51 29.68
N ARG A 14 -1.35 -3.32 30.63
CA ARG A 14 0.09 -3.14 30.33
C ARG A 14 0.68 -4.34 29.60
N ARG A 15 0.28 -5.55 29.95
CA ARG A 15 0.73 -6.76 29.27
C ARG A 15 0.28 -6.79 27.81
N VAL A 16 -1.00 -6.48 27.56
CA VAL A 16 -1.53 -6.39 26.19
C VAL A 16 -0.81 -5.29 25.39
N GLU A 17 -0.58 -4.12 25.98
CA GLU A 17 0.17 -3.03 25.35
C GLU A 17 1.61 -3.45 24.99
N GLN A 18 2.28 -4.22 25.85
CA GLN A 18 3.62 -4.76 25.56
C GLN A 18 3.61 -5.80 24.44
N GLU A 19 2.63 -6.71 24.43
CA GLU A 19 2.48 -7.73 23.39
C GLU A 19 2.17 -7.08 22.02
N LEU A 20 1.34 -6.05 21.99
CA LEU A 20 1.06 -5.28 20.77
C LEU A 20 2.25 -4.44 20.32
N ALA A 21 3.01 -3.84 21.23
CA ALA A 21 4.24 -3.12 20.87
C ALA A 21 5.29 -4.06 20.24
N LEU A 22 5.39 -5.29 20.74
CA LEU A 22 6.23 -6.31 20.13
C LEU A 22 5.72 -6.70 18.73
N ALA A 23 4.42 -6.91 18.58
CA ALA A 23 3.81 -7.21 17.28
C ALA A 23 4.05 -6.08 16.27
N ALA A 24 3.91 -4.82 16.69
CA ALA A 24 4.23 -3.64 15.89
C ALA A 24 5.68 -3.62 15.44
N SER A 25 6.62 -3.91 16.35
CA SER A 25 8.04 -3.99 16.00
C SER A 25 8.34 -5.09 14.98
N ILE A 26 7.66 -6.24 15.07
CA ILE A 26 7.81 -7.34 14.11
C ILE A 26 7.23 -6.92 12.75
N GLN A 27 6.03 -6.33 12.74
CA GLN A 27 5.36 -5.86 11.52
C GLN A 27 6.20 -4.80 10.79
N GLN A 28 6.79 -3.85 11.53
CA GLN A 28 7.69 -2.84 10.97
C GLN A 28 8.89 -3.48 10.25
N GLY A 29 9.38 -4.62 10.74
CA GLY A 29 10.45 -5.39 10.08
C GLY A 29 10.03 -6.10 8.80
N LEU A 30 8.73 -6.15 8.46
CA LEU A 30 8.23 -6.74 7.21
C LEU A 30 8.23 -5.76 6.04
N PHE A 31 8.15 -4.46 6.34
CA PHE A 31 8.30 -3.40 5.34
C PHE A 31 9.75 -3.35 4.84
N PRO A 32 9.99 -2.88 3.60
CA PRO A 32 11.33 -2.75 3.07
C PRO A 32 12.16 -1.77 3.92
N SER A 33 13.28 -2.25 4.47
CA SER A 33 14.20 -1.43 5.28
C SER A 33 14.90 -0.34 4.46
N ALA A 34 15.01 -0.55 3.16
CA ALA A 34 15.40 0.44 2.17
C ALA A 34 14.65 0.16 0.87
N LEU A 35 14.19 1.22 0.21
CA LEU A 35 13.57 1.13 -1.11
C LEU A 35 14.65 0.93 -2.19
N PRO A 36 14.40 0.13 -3.24
CA PRO A 36 15.36 -0.05 -4.32
C PRO A 36 15.63 1.26 -5.07
N ALA A 37 16.90 1.50 -5.40
CA ALA A 37 17.35 2.68 -6.13
C ALA A 37 17.58 2.36 -7.62
N TRP A 38 16.50 2.30 -8.41
CA TRP A 38 16.61 2.05 -9.85
C TRP A 38 17.18 3.27 -10.60
N PRO A 39 18.19 3.11 -11.48
CA PRO A 39 18.70 4.21 -12.28
C PRO A 39 17.59 4.90 -13.09
N GLY A 40 17.52 6.23 -13.00
CA GLY A 40 16.49 7.01 -13.69
C GLY A 40 15.12 7.02 -13.00
N TYR A 41 15.01 6.46 -11.79
CA TYR A 41 13.78 6.52 -10.99
C TYR A 41 14.06 7.04 -9.59
N GLU A 42 13.03 7.61 -9.00
CA GLU A 42 12.95 7.88 -7.57
C GLU A 42 11.74 7.18 -7.00
N LEU A 43 11.92 6.46 -5.91
CA LEU A 43 10.85 5.80 -5.20
C LEU A 43 10.79 6.36 -3.77
N ALA A 44 9.59 6.74 -3.34
CA ALA A 44 9.32 7.12 -1.97
C ALA A 44 8.07 6.38 -1.49
N ALA A 45 8.04 6.03 -0.21
CA ALA A 45 6.87 5.43 0.41
C ALA A 45 6.71 5.94 1.84
N PHE A 46 5.48 5.93 2.31
CA PHE A 46 5.09 6.33 3.65
C PHE A 46 3.94 5.45 4.12
N ASN A 47 4.03 4.96 5.36
CA ASN A 47 2.95 4.27 6.05
C ASN A 47 2.81 4.87 7.47
N ARG A 48 1.59 5.22 7.84
CA ARG A 48 1.22 5.63 9.20
C ARG A 48 -0.01 4.84 9.63
N PRO A 49 0.13 3.82 10.49
CA PRO A 49 -1.00 3.03 10.92
C PRO A 49 -1.90 3.81 11.88
N ALA A 50 -3.22 3.58 11.84
CA ALA A 50 -4.21 4.20 12.73
C ALA A 50 -4.19 3.61 14.14
N SER A 51 -3.60 2.43 14.30
CA SER A 51 -3.41 1.72 15.56
C SER A 51 -1.94 1.30 15.71
N GLN A 52 -1.61 0.58 16.78
CA GLN A 52 -0.24 0.10 17.00
C GLN A 52 0.26 -0.83 15.88
N VAL A 53 -0.67 -1.57 15.25
CA VAL A 53 -0.44 -2.41 14.08
C VAL A 53 -1.52 -2.09 13.03
N GLY A 54 -1.14 -2.20 11.75
CA GLY A 54 -1.99 -1.86 10.61
C GLY A 54 -2.40 -3.07 9.76
N GLY A 55 -3.43 -2.91 8.94
CA GLY A 55 -3.77 -3.81 7.84
C GLY A 55 -3.03 -3.46 6.54
N ASP A 56 -2.60 -2.22 6.41
CA ASP A 56 -1.91 -1.72 5.22
C ASP A 56 -0.52 -2.34 5.02
N TYR A 57 -0.15 -2.46 3.74
CA TYR A 57 1.14 -2.93 3.29
C TYR A 57 1.58 -2.21 2.03
N TYR A 58 2.88 -1.93 1.93
CA TYR A 58 3.50 -1.55 0.68
C TYR A 58 4.82 -2.29 0.51
N ASP A 59 5.22 -2.49 -0.75
CA ASP A 59 6.54 -3.04 -1.07
C ASP A 59 7.00 -2.66 -2.47
N ALA A 60 8.32 -2.73 -2.62
CA ALA A 60 9.04 -2.53 -3.85
C ALA A 60 10.08 -3.66 -3.98
N ILE A 61 9.72 -4.70 -4.72
CA ILE A 61 10.49 -5.93 -4.83
C ILE A 61 11.27 -5.88 -6.16
N PRO A 62 12.62 -5.90 -6.12
CA PRO A 62 13.44 -6.05 -7.33
C PRO A 62 13.16 -7.36 -8.05
N ALA A 63 13.77 -7.57 -9.22
CA ALA A 63 13.66 -8.83 -9.94
C ALA A 63 14.06 -10.03 -9.05
N ALA A 64 13.60 -11.24 -9.41
CA ALA A 64 13.80 -12.46 -8.63
C ALA A 64 15.27 -12.79 -8.33
N ASP A 65 16.20 -12.38 -9.19
CA ASP A 65 17.65 -12.54 -9.04
C ASP A 65 18.28 -11.44 -8.16
N GLY A 66 17.48 -10.51 -7.63
CA GLY A 66 17.90 -9.33 -6.87
C GLY A 66 18.38 -8.18 -7.74
N SER A 67 18.32 -8.29 -9.06
CA SER A 67 18.81 -7.28 -9.98
C SER A 67 17.89 -6.06 -10.05
N LEU A 68 18.50 -4.88 -10.18
CA LEU A 68 17.80 -3.64 -10.50
C LEU A 68 17.60 -3.44 -12.01
N ALA A 69 18.12 -4.35 -12.85
CA ALA A 69 17.95 -4.28 -14.30
C ALA A 69 16.71 -5.04 -14.80
N GLY A 70 16.15 -5.94 -13.99
CA GLY A 70 14.96 -6.71 -14.34
C GLY A 70 13.65 -6.05 -13.88
N PRO A 71 12.49 -6.61 -14.28
CA PRO A 71 11.19 -6.09 -13.87
C PRO A 71 11.02 -6.11 -12.36
N CYS A 72 10.61 -4.98 -11.79
CA CYS A 72 10.30 -4.86 -10.37
C CYS A 72 8.80 -4.93 -10.13
N LEU A 73 8.41 -5.34 -8.92
CA LEU A 73 7.03 -5.32 -8.45
C LEU A 73 6.84 -4.23 -7.40
N LEU A 74 5.89 -3.36 -7.66
CA LEU A 74 5.35 -2.39 -6.72
C LEU A 74 4.01 -2.91 -6.19
N CYS A 75 3.78 -2.78 -4.89
CA CYS A 75 2.55 -3.19 -4.23
C CYS A 75 2.10 -2.13 -3.23
N VAL A 76 0.81 -1.84 -3.23
CA VAL A 76 0.09 -1.33 -2.05
C VAL A 76 -1.13 -2.23 -1.84
N ALA A 77 -1.38 -2.62 -0.61
CA ALA A 77 -2.50 -3.46 -0.24
C ALA A 77 -3.09 -3.02 1.11
N ASP A 78 -4.39 -3.20 1.26
CA ASP A 78 -5.12 -3.01 2.51
C ASP A 78 -5.91 -4.27 2.85
N VAL A 79 -5.83 -4.68 4.11
CA VAL A 79 -6.48 -5.87 4.63
C VAL A 79 -7.76 -5.50 5.36
N SER A 80 -8.87 -6.14 4.98
CA SER A 80 -10.16 -5.96 5.64
C SER A 80 -10.12 -6.11 7.17
N GLY A 81 -10.62 -5.08 7.85
CA GLY A 81 -10.61 -4.96 9.30
C GLY A 81 -9.38 -4.21 9.81
N LYS A 82 -9.14 -4.22 11.12
CA LYS A 82 -8.09 -3.39 11.74
C LYS A 82 -7.36 -4.15 12.85
N GLY A 83 -6.21 -3.62 13.24
CA GLY A 83 -5.43 -4.13 14.36
C GLY A 83 -4.81 -5.51 14.08
N LEU A 84 -4.60 -6.29 15.15
CA LEU A 84 -3.80 -7.52 15.10
C LEU A 84 -4.28 -8.58 14.08
N PRO A 85 -5.59 -8.85 13.90
CA PRO A 85 -6.04 -9.80 12.88
C PRO A 85 -5.67 -9.36 11.46
N ALA A 86 -5.78 -8.06 11.16
CA ALA A 86 -5.43 -7.52 9.85
C ALA A 86 -3.91 -7.60 9.61
N SER A 87 -3.09 -7.27 10.62
CA SER A 87 -1.62 -7.32 10.51
C SER A 87 -1.07 -8.73 10.23
N LEU A 88 -1.73 -9.78 10.73
CA LEU A 88 -1.32 -11.17 10.47
C LEU A 88 -1.57 -11.58 9.02
N LEU A 89 -2.71 -11.19 8.47
CA LEU A 89 -3.04 -11.46 7.07
C LEU A 89 -2.17 -10.59 6.12
N MET A 90 -1.89 -9.35 6.52
CA MET A 90 -0.91 -8.50 5.84
C MET A 90 0.47 -9.17 5.77
N SER A 91 0.94 -9.78 6.87
CA SER A 91 2.21 -10.54 6.89
C SER A 91 2.18 -11.73 5.93
N THR A 92 1.02 -12.36 5.76
CA THR A 92 0.83 -13.45 4.80
C THR A 92 0.94 -12.95 3.36
N ILE A 93 0.31 -11.81 3.03
CA ILE A 93 0.41 -11.18 1.71
C ILE A 93 1.86 -10.83 1.38
N GLN A 94 2.58 -10.21 2.33
CA GLN A 94 3.99 -9.87 2.19
C GLN A 94 4.83 -11.11 1.84
N ALA A 95 4.68 -12.17 2.64
CA ALA A 95 5.45 -13.40 2.45
C ALA A 95 5.10 -14.09 1.12
N THR A 96 3.82 -14.13 0.76
CA THR A 96 3.35 -14.73 -0.49
C THR A 96 3.86 -13.97 -1.71
N LEU A 97 3.73 -12.64 -1.74
CA LEU A 97 4.20 -11.84 -2.88
C LEU A 97 5.72 -11.97 -3.07
N ARG A 98 6.50 -11.91 -1.99
CA ARG A 98 7.95 -12.09 -2.04
C ARG A 98 8.36 -13.51 -2.45
N ALA A 99 7.61 -14.53 -2.03
CA ALA A 99 7.89 -15.91 -2.38
C ALA A 99 7.57 -16.21 -3.85
N LEU A 100 6.50 -15.63 -4.39
CA LEU A 100 6.00 -15.90 -5.75
C LEU A 100 6.61 -14.99 -6.82
N HIS A 101 7.03 -13.76 -6.47
CA HIS A 101 7.59 -12.81 -7.43
C HIS A 101 8.77 -13.41 -8.19
N GLY A 102 8.67 -13.41 -9.53
CA GLY A 102 9.68 -13.97 -10.43
C GLY A 102 9.69 -15.51 -10.54
N ARG A 103 8.78 -16.19 -9.85
CA ARG A 103 8.50 -17.63 -10.02
C ARG A 103 7.22 -17.89 -10.80
N THR A 104 6.38 -16.87 -10.96
CA THR A 104 5.18 -16.90 -11.79
C THR A 104 5.47 -16.31 -13.19
N PRO A 105 4.85 -16.83 -14.26
CA PRO A 105 5.08 -16.35 -15.62
C PRO A 105 4.58 -14.91 -15.87
N SER A 106 3.45 -14.54 -15.28
CA SER A 106 2.80 -13.24 -15.47
C SER A 106 2.39 -12.57 -14.15
N LEU A 107 1.87 -11.34 -14.23
CA LEU A 107 1.42 -10.59 -13.05
C LEU A 107 0.04 -11.11 -12.65
N LEU A 108 -0.76 -11.47 -13.65
CA LEU A 108 -2.01 -12.19 -13.43
C LEU A 108 -1.80 -13.49 -12.66
N ASP A 109 -0.84 -14.33 -13.07
CA ASP A 109 -0.53 -15.60 -12.35
C ASP A 109 -0.13 -15.33 -10.88
N LEU A 110 0.63 -14.26 -10.63
CA LEU A 110 1.00 -13.85 -9.28
C LEU A 110 -0.24 -13.51 -8.43
N VAL A 111 -1.18 -12.75 -9.00
CA VAL A 111 -2.42 -12.37 -8.31
C VAL A 111 -3.29 -13.60 -8.07
N GLU A 112 -3.43 -14.48 -9.06
CA GLU A 112 -4.26 -15.69 -8.97
C GLU A 112 -3.74 -16.68 -7.94
N GLU A 113 -2.42 -16.93 -7.91
CA GLU A 113 -1.81 -17.79 -6.89
C GLU A 113 -1.90 -17.16 -5.50
N THR A 114 -1.69 -15.84 -5.39
CA THR A 114 -1.86 -15.11 -4.13
C THR A 114 -3.31 -15.24 -3.63
N ASN A 115 -4.29 -15.07 -4.52
CA ASN A 115 -5.72 -15.25 -4.21
C ASN A 115 -6.04 -16.66 -3.76
N ALA A 116 -5.53 -17.68 -4.45
CA ALA A 116 -5.77 -19.08 -4.10
C ALA A 116 -5.23 -19.42 -2.71
N LEU A 117 -4.02 -18.93 -2.38
CA LEU A 117 -3.40 -19.12 -1.07
C LEU A 117 -4.20 -18.41 0.03
N LEU A 118 -4.54 -17.13 -0.16
CA LEU A 118 -5.31 -16.36 0.82
C LEU A 118 -6.70 -16.96 1.05
N PHE A 119 -7.43 -17.29 -0.02
CA PHE A 119 -8.77 -17.90 0.06
C PHE A 119 -8.74 -19.24 0.83
N ALA A 120 -7.68 -20.04 0.65
CA ALA A 120 -7.56 -21.33 1.31
C ALA A 120 -7.17 -21.23 2.81
N THR A 121 -6.52 -20.14 3.21
CA THR A 121 -5.91 -20.01 4.55
C THR A 121 -6.63 -19.03 5.47
N THR A 122 -7.62 -18.29 4.95
CA THR A 122 -8.25 -17.16 5.65
C THR A 122 -9.75 -17.40 5.81
N PRO A 123 -10.39 -16.96 6.92
CA PRO A 123 -11.85 -16.98 7.05
C PRO A 123 -12.56 -16.25 5.90
N GLY A 124 -13.72 -16.74 5.45
CA GLY A 124 -14.41 -16.21 4.26
C GLY A 124 -14.90 -14.76 4.34
N ASN A 125 -14.81 -14.10 5.50
CA ASN A 125 -15.11 -12.67 5.67
C ASN A 125 -13.84 -11.79 5.69
N LYS A 126 -12.69 -12.36 5.34
CA LYS A 126 -11.39 -11.68 5.33
C LYS A 126 -10.79 -11.77 3.94
N TYR A 127 -10.42 -10.61 3.44
CA TYR A 127 -9.85 -10.39 2.13
C TYR A 127 -8.88 -9.21 2.20
N ALA A 128 -8.14 -9.00 1.13
CA ALA A 128 -7.31 -7.83 0.96
C ALA A 128 -7.54 -7.18 -0.39
N THR A 129 -7.66 -5.87 -0.39
CA THR A 129 -7.58 -5.09 -1.62
C THR A 129 -6.10 -4.88 -1.94
N ALA A 130 -5.71 -4.94 -3.20
CA ALA A 130 -4.31 -4.66 -3.57
C ALA A 130 -4.21 -4.06 -4.96
N ILE A 131 -3.25 -3.16 -5.15
CA ILE A 131 -2.79 -2.72 -6.45
C ILE A 131 -1.33 -3.15 -6.64
N LEU A 132 -1.12 -3.97 -7.66
CA LEU A 132 0.17 -4.51 -8.02
C LEU A 132 0.57 -3.96 -9.37
N ALA A 133 1.79 -3.41 -9.48
CA ALA A 133 2.35 -2.95 -10.75
C ALA A 133 3.71 -3.57 -10.97
N ARG A 134 3.90 -4.23 -12.11
CA ARG A 134 5.19 -4.76 -12.54
C ARG A 134 5.78 -3.87 -13.63
N ILE A 135 6.90 -3.23 -13.36
CA ILE A 135 7.53 -2.26 -14.27
C ILE A 135 8.90 -2.78 -14.67
N ASP A 136 9.20 -2.78 -15.97
CA ASP A 136 10.57 -2.89 -16.45
C ASP A 136 11.25 -1.52 -16.32
N PRO A 137 12.23 -1.35 -15.41
CA PRO A 137 12.88 -0.06 -15.20
C PRO A 137 13.61 0.42 -16.46
N ALA A 138 14.12 -0.47 -17.32
CA ALA A 138 14.87 -0.07 -18.51
C ALA A 138 13.98 0.67 -19.52
N SER A 139 12.79 0.14 -19.79
CA SER A 139 11.84 0.72 -20.75
C SER A 139 10.84 1.69 -20.11
N GLY A 140 10.52 1.51 -18.82
CA GLY A 140 9.40 2.15 -18.12
C GLY A 140 8.04 1.57 -18.52
N ILE A 141 8.02 0.48 -19.29
CA ILE A 141 6.81 -0.22 -19.70
C ILE A 141 6.55 -1.33 -18.68
N GLY A 142 5.27 -1.58 -18.40
CA GLY A 142 4.88 -2.62 -17.50
C GLY A 142 3.41 -2.98 -17.60
N SER A 143 2.94 -3.60 -16.54
CA SER A 143 1.53 -3.92 -16.36
C SER A 143 1.11 -3.71 -14.91
N TYR A 144 -0.20 -3.61 -14.70
CA TYR A 144 -0.78 -3.55 -13.37
C TYR A 144 -2.04 -4.41 -13.27
N VAL A 145 -2.32 -4.83 -12.05
CA VAL A 145 -3.58 -5.46 -11.64
C VAL A 145 -4.06 -4.74 -10.39
N ASN A 146 -5.21 -4.09 -10.49
CA ASN A 146 -5.91 -3.54 -9.33
C ASN A 146 -6.99 -4.54 -8.87
N ALA A 147 -6.70 -5.28 -7.80
CA ALA A 147 -7.58 -6.25 -7.18
C ALA A 147 -8.48 -5.57 -6.13
N GLY A 148 -9.43 -4.78 -6.62
CA GLY A 148 -10.45 -4.12 -5.79
C GLY A 148 -9.94 -3.03 -4.84
N HIS A 149 -8.75 -2.49 -5.08
CA HIS A 149 -8.12 -1.44 -4.28
C HIS A 149 -8.46 -0.03 -4.79
N THR A 150 -8.17 0.95 -3.94
CA THR A 150 -8.18 2.37 -4.29
C THR A 150 -7.39 2.61 -5.56
N ARG A 151 -7.91 3.47 -6.43
CA ARG A 151 -7.33 3.71 -7.76
C ARG A 151 -5.96 4.36 -7.60
N GLY A 152 -4.92 3.69 -8.12
CA GLY A 152 -3.62 4.33 -8.30
C GLY A 152 -3.72 5.47 -9.32
N LEU A 153 -2.81 6.44 -9.25
CA LEU A 153 -2.78 7.60 -10.13
C LEU A 153 -1.47 7.65 -10.91
N LEU A 154 -1.56 7.71 -12.23
CA LEU A 154 -0.45 8.02 -13.12
C LEU A 154 -0.53 9.48 -13.53
N VAL A 155 0.32 10.30 -12.93
CA VAL A 155 0.45 11.74 -13.22
C VAL A 155 1.48 11.90 -14.33
N ARG A 156 1.03 12.34 -15.50
CA ARG A 156 1.90 12.62 -16.65
C ARG A 156 2.73 13.88 -16.40
N ALA A 157 3.91 13.95 -17.02
CA ALA A 157 4.76 15.15 -16.98
C ALA A 157 4.03 16.43 -17.42
N GLY A 158 3.07 16.31 -18.35
CA GLY A 158 2.20 17.40 -18.81
C GLY A 158 1.03 17.76 -17.88
N GLY A 159 0.88 17.08 -16.74
CA GLY A 159 -0.16 17.34 -15.71
C GLY A 159 -1.46 16.55 -15.88
N ALA A 160 -1.65 15.83 -16.99
CA ALA A 160 -2.76 14.89 -17.14
C ALA A 160 -2.65 13.77 -16.09
N VAL A 161 -3.79 13.28 -15.59
CA VAL A 161 -3.83 12.20 -14.60
C VAL A 161 -4.69 11.08 -15.14
N GLU A 162 -4.15 9.86 -15.07
CA GLU A 162 -4.83 8.62 -15.45
C GLU A 162 -5.01 7.74 -14.22
N ALA A 163 -6.23 7.23 -14.01
CA ALA A 163 -6.53 6.34 -12.90
C ALA A 163 -6.26 4.88 -13.29
N LEU A 164 -5.64 4.12 -12.39
CA LEU A 164 -5.45 2.68 -12.52
C LEU A 164 -6.72 1.95 -12.08
N GLU A 165 -7.66 1.85 -13.02
CA GLU A 165 -8.98 1.27 -12.81
C GLU A 165 -8.93 -0.18 -12.30
N PRO A 166 -9.88 -0.59 -11.44
CA PRO A 166 -10.03 -1.97 -10.99
C PRO A 166 -9.99 -2.98 -12.14
N CYS A 167 -9.36 -4.12 -11.87
CA CYS A 167 -9.16 -5.23 -12.78
C CYS A 167 -9.93 -6.50 -12.36
N GLY A 168 -10.46 -6.52 -11.14
CA GLY A 168 -11.16 -7.67 -10.58
C GLY A 168 -11.46 -7.46 -9.10
N PRO A 169 -11.98 -8.49 -8.41
CA PRO A 169 -12.36 -8.41 -7.00
C PRO A 169 -11.13 -8.33 -6.07
N PRO A 170 -11.34 -8.05 -4.77
CA PRO A 170 -10.32 -8.20 -3.75
C PRO A 170 -9.73 -9.62 -3.68
N ILE A 171 -8.44 -9.70 -3.34
CA ILE A 171 -7.69 -10.94 -3.15
C ILE A 171 -8.22 -11.67 -1.90
N GLY A 172 -8.44 -12.97 -2.02
CA GLY A 172 -8.93 -13.86 -0.96
C GLY A 172 -10.45 -13.86 -0.81
N LEU A 173 -11.20 -13.02 -1.52
CA LEU A 173 -12.66 -12.93 -1.38
C LEU A 173 -13.40 -14.03 -2.15
N LEU A 174 -13.00 -14.30 -3.40
CA LEU A 174 -13.71 -15.21 -4.30
C LEU A 174 -12.73 -16.17 -4.99
N ARG A 175 -13.19 -17.41 -5.21
CA ARG A 175 -12.44 -18.42 -5.94
C ARG A 175 -12.94 -18.55 -7.38
N GLY A 176 -12.01 -18.69 -8.33
CA GLY A 176 -12.34 -18.96 -9.73
C GLY A 176 -12.87 -17.76 -10.51
N ILE A 177 -12.65 -16.55 -10.01
CA ILE A 177 -12.85 -15.29 -10.73
C ILE A 177 -11.47 -14.78 -11.13
N GLY A 178 -11.33 -14.33 -12.38
CA GLY A 178 -10.08 -13.80 -12.92
C GLY A 178 -9.95 -12.29 -12.76
N TRP A 179 -8.73 -11.80 -12.98
CA TRP A 179 -8.41 -10.38 -13.11
C TRP A 179 -7.97 -10.07 -14.53
N ASP A 180 -8.15 -8.83 -14.96
CA ASP A 180 -7.50 -8.32 -16.16
C ASP A 180 -6.10 -7.76 -15.85
N GLU A 181 -5.11 -8.09 -16.67
CA GLU A 181 -3.79 -7.44 -16.63
C GLU A 181 -3.79 -6.26 -17.61
N LYS A 182 -3.60 -5.03 -17.10
CA LYS A 182 -3.63 -3.81 -17.92
C LYS A 182 -2.22 -3.27 -18.12
N ARG A 183 -1.93 -2.74 -19.31
CA ARG A 183 -0.63 -2.13 -19.63
C ARG A 183 -0.50 -0.77 -18.94
N ILE A 184 0.71 -0.47 -18.46
CA ILE A 184 1.10 0.86 -17.99
C ILE A 184 2.45 1.23 -18.61
N GLU A 185 2.66 2.52 -18.84
CA GLU A 185 3.89 3.07 -19.41
C GLU A 185 4.20 4.38 -18.71
N LEU A 186 5.38 4.48 -18.08
CA LEU A 186 5.87 5.69 -17.44
C LEU A 186 6.86 6.37 -18.38
N GLY A 187 6.56 7.56 -18.88
CA GLY A 187 7.52 8.41 -19.59
C GLY A 187 8.43 9.19 -18.64
N PRO A 188 9.54 9.79 -19.12
CA PRO A 188 10.35 10.72 -18.32
C PRO A 188 9.49 11.87 -17.76
N GLY A 189 9.61 12.13 -16.46
CA GLY A 189 8.80 13.11 -15.72
C GLY A 189 7.46 12.58 -15.20
N ASP A 190 7.01 11.39 -15.62
CA ASP A 190 5.78 10.78 -15.13
C ASP A 190 5.94 10.24 -13.71
N ARG A 191 4.82 10.17 -12.99
CA ARG A 191 4.75 9.70 -11.60
C ARG A 191 3.61 8.73 -11.42
N LEU A 192 3.90 7.56 -10.87
CA LEU A 192 2.92 6.57 -10.46
C LEU A 192 2.76 6.62 -8.94
N ALA A 193 1.58 7.01 -8.48
CA ALA A 193 1.18 7.00 -7.07
C ALA A 193 0.23 5.82 -6.81
N LEU A 194 0.59 4.98 -5.84
CA LEU A 194 -0.24 3.89 -5.32
C LEU A 194 -0.51 4.21 -3.84
N PHE A 195 -1.75 4.09 -3.38
CA PHE A 195 -2.11 4.45 -2.01
C PHE A 195 -3.35 3.70 -1.54
N SER A 196 -3.47 3.52 -0.22
CA SER A 196 -4.67 2.99 0.43
C SER A 196 -5.79 4.03 0.50
N ASP A 197 -7.00 3.56 0.79
CA ASP A 197 -8.17 4.42 1.00
C ASP A 197 -7.99 5.42 2.15
N GLY A 198 -7.21 5.13 3.19
CA GLY A 198 -6.94 6.09 4.26
C GLY A 198 -6.29 7.40 3.80
N VAL A 199 -5.68 7.44 2.60
CA VAL A 199 -5.22 8.69 1.96
C VAL A 199 -6.40 9.54 1.46
N THR A 200 -7.42 8.93 0.87
CA THR A 200 -8.59 9.61 0.29
C THR A 200 -9.72 9.80 1.29
N GLU A 201 -9.90 8.85 2.21
CA GLU A 201 -11.02 8.83 3.15
C GLU A 201 -10.71 9.58 4.44
N ALA A 202 -9.47 10.08 4.65
CA ALA A 202 -9.09 10.88 5.82
C ALA A 202 -10.13 11.97 6.15
N TRP A 203 -10.63 11.97 7.39
CA TRP A 203 -11.70 12.86 7.83
C TRP A 203 -11.18 14.15 8.46
N ASN A 204 -11.90 15.24 8.20
CA ASN A 204 -11.80 16.46 8.99
C ASN A 204 -12.76 16.41 10.20
N VAL A 205 -12.79 17.49 10.99
CA VAL A 205 -13.68 17.62 12.16
C VAL A 205 -15.18 17.66 11.82
N ALA A 206 -15.52 17.93 10.56
CA ALA A 206 -16.88 17.90 10.04
C ALA A 206 -17.25 16.54 9.43
N GLU A 207 -16.36 15.55 9.54
CA GLU A 207 -16.51 14.21 8.95
C GLU A 207 -16.54 14.22 7.40
N ASP A 208 -16.05 15.29 6.77
CA ASP A 208 -15.81 15.30 5.32
C ASP A 208 -14.51 14.54 5.00
N GLU A 209 -14.53 13.80 3.90
CA GLU A 209 -13.36 13.09 3.36
C GLU A 209 -12.39 14.02 2.60
N PHE A 210 -11.11 13.69 2.65
CA PHE A 210 -10.04 14.41 1.93
C PHE A 210 -10.24 14.33 0.41
N GLY A 211 -10.70 13.19 -0.10
CA GLY A 211 -11.09 12.96 -1.47
C GLY A 211 -9.91 12.82 -2.45
N GLU A 212 -10.16 12.05 -3.52
CA GLU A 212 -9.18 11.80 -4.59
C GLU A 212 -8.74 13.10 -5.31
N GLU A 213 -9.64 14.08 -5.44
CA GLU A 213 -9.36 15.36 -6.11
C GLU A 213 -8.22 16.13 -5.44
N ARG A 214 -8.20 16.20 -4.11
CA ARG A 214 -7.12 16.89 -3.37
C ARG A 214 -5.80 16.15 -3.47
N VAL A 215 -5.83 14.81 -3.55
CA VAL A 215 -4.63 13.99 -3.80
C VAL A 215 -4.06 14.31 -5.19
N MET A 216 -4.90 14.29 -6.22
CA MET A 216 -4.51 14.62 -7.59
C MET A 216 -3.90 16.02 -7.68
N ASP A 217 -4.55 17.03 -7.10
CA ASP A 217 -4.07 18.40 -7.16
C ASP A 217 -2.75 18.59 -6.41
N THR A 218 -2.59 17.93 -5.27
CA THR A 218 -1.34 17.95 -4.51
C THR A 218 -0.19 17.34 -5.33
N LEU A 219 -0.42 16.18 -5.96
CA LEU A 219 0.58 15.51 -6.80
C LEU A 219 0.92 16.33 -8.06
N ARG A 220 -0.07 16.94 -8.72
CA ARG A 220 0.14 17.85 -9.86
C ARG A 220 0.99 19.06 -9.47
N SER A 221 0.67 19.70 -8.34
CA SER A 221 1.34 20.93 -7.87
C SER A 221 2.82 20.72 -7.48
N ALA A 222 3.22 19.48 -7.17
CA ALA A 222 4.62 19.15 -6.93
C ALA A 222 5.47 19.34 -8.20
N GLY A 223 4.87 19.22 -9.39
CA GLY A 223 5.54 19.33 -10.69
C GLY A 223 6.52 18.18 -10.95
N PRO A 224 6.92 17.92 -12.21
CA PRO A 224 7.72 16.75 -12.58
C PRO A 224 9.12 16.74 -11.96
N ALA A 225 9.68 17.91 -11.63
CA ALA A 225 11.03 18.03 -11.07
C ALA A 225 11.13 17.76 -9.56
N SER A 226 10.02 17.77 -8.80
CA SER A 226 10.05 17.52 -7.35
C SER A 226 10.64 16.14 -7.05
N ALA A 227 11.41 16.01 -5.96
CA ALA A 227 11.77 14.69 -5.46
C ALA A 227 10.51 13.87 -5.13
N ALA A 228 10.56 12.54 -5.31
CA ALA A 228 9.45 11.67 -4.95
C ALA A 228 9.10 11.79 -3.46
N GLU A 229 10.11 11.82 -2.58
CA GLU A 229 9.94 12.00 -1.14
C GLU A 229 9.24 13.31 -0.78
N LEU A 230 9.58 14.41 -1.46
CA LEU A 230 8.95 15.70 -1.24
C LEU A 230 7.47 15.68 -1.65
N ALA A 231 7.14 15.00 -2.75
CA ALA A 231 5.75 14.88 -3.20
C ALA A 231 4.92 14.04 -2.22
N VAL A 232 5.46 12.93 -1.73
CA VAL A 232 4.83 12.13 -0.66
C VAL A 232 4.63 12.97 0.60
N ALA A 233 5.67 13.69 1.06
CA ALA A 233 5.59 14.54 2.23
C ALA A 233 4.54 15.66 2.08
N ARG A 234 4.36 16.22 0.87
CA ARG A 234 3.32 17.21 0.58
C ARG A 234 1.91 16.62 0.69
N VAL A 235 1.70 15.40 0.20
CA VAL A 235 0.41 14.72 0.34
C VAL A 235 0.09 14.48 1.82
N VAL A 236 1.04 13.96 2.59
CA VAL A 236 0.86 13.74 4.03
C VAL A 236 0.59 15.05 4.76
N ALA A 237 1.32 16.11 4.46
CA ALA A 237 1.10 17.43 5.07
C ALA A 237 -0.26 18.03 4.69
N ALA A 238 -0.75 17.79 3.47
CA ALA A 238 -2.08 18.23 3.03
C ALA A 238 -3.20 17.47 3.78
N ILE A 239 -3.02 16.16 3.99
CA ILE A 239 -3.93 15.35 4.81
C ILE A 239 -3.94 15.85 6.25
N ASP A 240 -2.78 16.05 6.87
CA ASP A 240 -2.68 16.53 8.25
C ASP A 240 -3.31 17.92 8.43
N ALA A 241 -3.10 18.82 7.46
CA ALA A 241 -3.70 20.15 7.47
C ALA A 241 -5.23 20.11 7.30
N PHE A 242 -5.75 19.18 6.49
CA PHE A 242 -7.17 18.99 6.27
C PHE A 242 -7.87 18.35 7.49
N ALA A 243 -7.27 17.30 8.04
CA ALA A 243 -7.79 16.58 9.20
C ALA A 243 -7.80 17.47 10.46
N GLY A 244 -6.78 18.30 10.61
CA GLY A 244 -6.63 19.17 11.78
C GLY A 244 -6.56 18.34 13.07
N PRO A 245 -7.42 18.56 14.07
CA PRO A 245 -7.42 17.78 15.31
C PRO A 245 -8.21 16.46 15.22
N ALA A 246 -8.82 16.13 14.07
CA ALA A 246 -9.58 14.89 13.92
C ALA A 246 -8.65 13.66 14.08
N PRO A 247 -9.07 12.61 14.81
CA PRO A 247 -8.26 11.41 14.93
C PRO A 247 -8.20 10.67 13.60
N GLN A 248 -7.04 10.08 13.30
CA GLN A 248 -6.89 9.16 12.17
C GLN A 248 -7.78 7.92 12.40
N HIS A 249 -8.63 7.58 11.43
CA HIS A 249 -9.53 6.44 11.53
C HIS A 249 -9.04 5.21 10.76
N ASP A 250 -8.23 5.38 9.70
CA ASP A 250 -7.63 4.29 8.92
C ASP A 250 -6.14 4.45 8.67
N ASP A 251 -5.48 3.36 8.30
CA ASP A 251 -4.07 3.37 7.95
C ASP A 251 -3.82 4.26 6.72
N ILE A 252 -2.75 5.05 6.74
CA ILE A 252 -2.40 5.94 5.64
C ILE A 252 -1.15 5.38 4.98
N THR A 253 -1.30 4.85 3.76
CA THR A 253 -0.19 4.34 2.97
C THR A 253 -0.14 4.98 1.60
N ILE A 254 1.04 5.46 1.22
CA ILE A 254 1.30 6.00 -0.11
C ILE A 254 2.69 5.58 -0.58
N MET A 255 2.79 5.17 -1.83
CA MET A 255 4.03 4.90 -2.54
C MET A 255 4.02 5.66 -3.86
N LEU A 256 5.13 6.32 -4.18
CA LEU A 256 5.29 7.15 -5.36
C LEU A 256 6.56 6.77 -6.11
N LEU A 257 6.42 6.27 -7.33
CA LEU A 257 7.52 6.06 -8.27
C LEU A 257 7.54 7.22 -9.29
N ALA A 258 8.64 7.94 -9.39
CA ALA A 258 8.84 8.97 -10.40
C ALA A 258 9.93 8.54 -11.38
N ARG A 259 9.70 8.70 -12.69
CA ARG A 259 10.74 8.50 -13.73
C ARG A 259 11.38 9.85 -14.04
N ARG A 260 12.71 9.92 -14.04
CA ARG A 260 13.50 11.14 -14.31
C ARG A 260 13.82 11.32 -15.80
#